data_AF-A0A133VDR8-F1
#
_entry.id   AF-A0A133VDR8-F1
#
_cell.length_a   1.000
_cell.length_b   1.000
_cell.length_c   1.000
_cell.angle_alpha   90.00
_cell.angle_beta   90.00
_cell.angle_gamma   90.00
#
_symmetry.space_group_name_H-M   'P 1'
#
loop_
_entity.id
_entity.type
_entity.pdbx_description
1 polymer ?
#
loop_
_entity_poly.entity_id
_entity_poly.type
_entity_poly.pdbx_seq_one_letter_code
_entity_poly.pdbx_strand_id
1 'polypeptide(L)'
;MEKYRLKIIFEEITGDCNVHEEGDQFIIESDGQTLRLGKDTEKICIYALSGIVPVLSAMTKDLSDEDWMSKKERILQCMNPGAEREGSGTAYMKIKRKRVKQE
;
A
#
# COMPACT_ATOMS: atom_id res chain seq x y z
N MET A 1 4.19 -19.56 -12.03
CA MET A 1 3.48 -18.28 -12.27
C MET A 1 4.28 -17.20 -11.56
N GLU A 2 4.58 -16.11 -12.25
CA GLU A 2 5.34 -15.05 -11.63
C GLU A 2 4.53 -14.36 -10.53
N LYS A 3 5.23 -14.02 -9.44
CA LYS A 3 4.64 -13.42 -8.26
C LYS A 3 5.35 -12.12 -7.95
N TYR A 4 4.60 -11.17 -7.42
CA TYR A 4 5.11 -9.86 -7.06
C TYR A 4 4.97 -9.65 -5.56
N ARG A 5 6.05 -9.19 -4.93
CA ARG A 5 6.01 -8.64 -3.58
C ARG A 5 5.65 -7.16 -3.69
N LEU A 6 4.73 -6.69 -2.87
CA LEU A 6 4.35 -5.29 -2.82
C LEU A 6 5.03 -4.62 -1.63
N LYS A 7 5.56 -3.42 -1.86
CA LYS A 7 5.98 -2.51 -0.81
C LYS A 7 5.04 -1.31 -0.81
N ILE A 8 4.31 -1.13 0.29
CA ILE A 8 3.44 0.02 0.53
C ILE A 8 4.21 0.99 1.41
N ILE A 9 4.24 2.26 1.03
CA ILE A 9 4.98 3.32 1.73
C ILE A 9 4.03 4.48 1.92
N PHE A 10 3.91 5.04 3.12
CA PHE A 10 3.31 6.36 3.32
C PHE A 10 4.26 7.39 2.73
N GLU A 11 3.95 7.84 1.51
CA GLU A 11 4.84 8.71 0.75
C GLU A 11 4.70 10.17 1.15
N GLU A 12 3.47 10.61 1.45
CA GLU A 12 3.16 11.99 1.79
C GLU A 12 2.00 12.04 2.78
N ILE A 13 2.13 12.85 3.82
CA ILE A 13 1.05 13.16 4.76
C ILE A 13 0.87 14.68 4.83
N THR A 14 -0.27 15.16 4.34
CA THR A 14 -0.65 16.57 4.41
C THR A 14 -1.56 16.80 5.62
N GLY A 15 -1.13 17.65 6.56
CA GLY A 15 -1.78 17.77 7.86
C GLY A 15 -1.24 16.70 8.83
N ASP A 16 -2.12 16.04 9.58
CA ASP A 16 -1.73 15.04 10.57
C ASP A 16 -2.33 13.65 10.33
N CYS A 17 -1.55 12.62 10.68
CA CYS A 17 -2.03 11.25 10.84
C CYS A 17 -1.71 10.76 12.26
N ASN A 18 -2.75 10.35 13.00
CA ASN A 18 -2.59 9.88 14.38
C ASN A 18 -1.93 8.49 14.50
N VAL A 19 -1.69 7.81 13.38
CA VAL A 19 -1.23 6.41 13.36
C VAL A 19 0.09 6.26 12.62
N HIS A 20 0.28 6.96 11.50
CA HIS A 20 1.41 6.76 10.61
C HIS A 20 2.22 8.03 10.43
N GLU A 21 3.50 7.84 10.15
CA GLU A 21 4.43 8.89 9.76
C GLU A 21 4.89 8.69 8.32
N GLU A 22 5.39 9.75 7.69
CA GLU A 22 5.99 9.63 6.37
C GLU A 22 7.15 8.64 6.40
N GLY A 23 7.18 7.75 5.41
CA GLY A 23 8.17 6.70 5.32
C GLY A 23 7.77 5.39 5.99
N ASP A 24 6.69 5.32 6.77
CA ASP A 24 6.13 4.06 7.30
C ASP A 24 5.87 3.07 6.15
N GLN A 25 6.10 1.77 6.41
CA GLN A 25 6.08 0.76 5.35
C GLN A 25 5.35 -0.50 5.75
N PHE A 26 4.74 -1.13 4.75
CA PHE A 26 4.24 -2.50 4.84
C PHE A 26 4.67 -3.29 3.62
N ILE A 27 4.67 -4.60 3.77
CA ILE A 27 5.04 -5.53 2.71
C ILE A 27 3.92 -6.55 2.57
N ILE A 28 3.40 -6.69 1.35
CA ILE A 28 2.59 -7.85 0.98
C ILE A 28 3.52 -8.84 0.31
N GLU A 29 3.64 -10.03 0.89
CA GLU A 29 4.50 -11.06 0.37
C GLU A 29 3.96 -11.62 -0.96
N SER A 30 4.82 -12.31 -1.69
CA SER A 30 4.50 -12.86 -3.01
C SER A 30 3.40 -13.94 -3.00
N ASP A 31 3.01 -14.44 -1.83
CA ASP A 31 1.82 -15.30 -1.69
C ASP A 31 0.50 -14.54 -1.87
N GLY A 32 0.53 -13.20 -1.80
CA GLY A 32 -0.63 -12.32 -1.91
C GLY A 32 -1.59 -12.37 -0.73
N GLN A 33 -1.20 -13.03 0.37
CA GLN A 33 -2.04 -13.30 1.53
C GLN A 33 -1.39 -12.82 2.84
N THR A 34 -0.06 -12.76 2.87
CA THR A 34 0.70 -12.38 4.06
C THR A 34 1.07 -10.90 4.01
N LEU A 35 0.66 -10.16 5.05
CA LEU A 35 1.09 -8.79 5.30
C LEU A 35 2.13 -8.80 6.41
N ARG A 36 3.24 -8.10 6.19
CA ARG A 36 4.28 -7.87 7.18
C ARG A 36 4.51 -6.38 7.37
N LEU A 37 4.72 -5.96 8.61
CA LEU A 37 5.12 -4.60 8.92
C LEU A 37 6.56 -4.34 8.43
N GLY A 38 6.79 -3.12 7.95
CA GLY A 38 8.09 -2.64 7.53
C GLY A 38 9.04 -2.41 8.71
N LYS A 39 10.24 -1.97 8.38
CA LYS A 39 11.18 -1.54 9.42
C LYS A 39 10.64 -0.25 10.05
N ASP A 40 10.68 -0.18 11.37
CA ASP A 40 10.28 0.99 12.16
C ASP A 40 8.76 1.29 12.15
N THR A 41 7.92 0.38 11.62
CA THR A 41 6.45 0.48 11.65
C THR A 41 5.86 -0.60 12.57
N GLU A 42 5.11 -0.20 13.59
CA GLU A 42 4.59 -1.13 14.62
C GLU A 42 3.12 -1.51 14.48
N LYS A 43 2.36 -0.75 13.69
CA LYS A 43 0.90 -0.86 13.58
C LYS A 43 0.46 -0.59 12.15
N ILE A 44 -0.78 -0.97 11.82
CA ILE A 44 -1.45 -0.58 10.58
C ILE A 44 -2.81 0.02 10.92
N CYS A 45 -3.10 1.20 10.37
CA CYS A 45 -4.40 1.84 10.52
C CYS A 45 -5.47 1.10 9.69
N ILE A 46 -6.66 0.90 10.28
CA ILE A 46 -7.79 0.27 9.57
C ILE A 46 -8.20 1.07 8.33
N TYR A 47 -8.22 2.40 8.38
CA TYR A 47 -8.54 3.23 7.20
C TYR A 47 -7.53 3.06 6.07
N ALA A 48 -6.25 2.97 6.39
CA ALA A 48 -5.19 2.74 5.42
C ALA A 48 -5.32 1.34 4.81
N LEU A 49 -5.53 0.32 5.65
CA LEU A 49 -5.74 -1.06 5.22
C LEU A 49 -6.95 -1.18 4.28
N SER A 50 -8.09 -0.59 4.66
CA SER A 50 -9.30 -0.59 3.82
C SER A 50 -9.07 0.05 2.45
N GLY A 51 -8.23 1.08 2.36
CA GLY A 51 -7.90 1.74 1.10
C GLY A 51 -7.03 0.90 0.17
N ILE A 52 -6.17 0.04 0.71
CA ILE A 52 -5.23 -0.76 -0.10
C ILE A 52 -5.75 -2.16 -0.43
N VAL A 53 -6.53 -2.80 0.46
CA VAL A 53 -7.00 -4.19 0.30
C VAL A 53 -7.59 -4.49 -1.09
N PRO A 54 -8.41 -3.63 -1.70
CA PRO A 54 -9.01 -3.91 -3.01
C PRO A 54 -8.00 -4.16 -4.14
N VAL A 55 -6.78 -3.65 -4.04
CA VAL A 55 -5.78 -3.75 -5.12
C VAL A 55 -4.70 -4.81 -4.87
N LEU A 56 -4.50 -5.27 -3.62
CA LEU A 56 -3.35 -6.09 -3.23
C LEU A 56 -3.30 -7.43 -3.99
N SER A 57 -4.43 -8.13 -4.06
CA SER A 57 -4.50 -9.47 -4.65
C SER A 57 -4.30 -9.47 -6.17
N ALA A 58 -4.66 -8.38 -6.85
CA ALA A 58 -4.41 -8.22 -8.28
C ALA A 58 -2.96 -7.83 -8.54
N MET A 59 -2.42 -6.85 -7.80
CA MET A 59 -1.06 -6.34 -8.02
C MET A 59 0.04 -7.34 -7.69
N THR A 60 -0.24 -8.38 -6.90
CA THR A 60 0.68 -9.50 -6.59
C THR A 60 0.79 -10.54 -7.70
N LYS A 61 -0.11 -10.50 -8.69
CA LYS A 61 -0.16 -11.42 -9.83
C LYS A 61 0.54 -10.84 -11.05
N ASP A 62 0.91 -11.74 -11.94
CA ASP A 62 1.27 -11.38 -13.31
C ASP A 62 0.00 -11.01 -14.07
N LEU A 63 -0.01 -9.81 -14.63
CA LEU A 63 -1.15 -9.20 -15.30
C LEU A 63 -0.70 -8.74 -16.68
N SER A 64 -1.63 -8.67 -17.63
CA SER A 64 -1.37 -8.06 -18.95
C SER A 64 -0.85 -6.63 -18.78
N ASP A 65 0.06 -6.19 -19.64
CA ASP A 65 0.56 -4.81 -19.66
C ASP A 65 -0.58 -3.78 -19.92
N GLU A 66 -1.67 -4.22 -20.54
CA GLU A 66 -2.88 -3.41 -20.76
C GLU A 66 -3.73 -3.24 -19.50
N ASP A 67 -3.58 -4.13 -18.51
CA ASP A 67 -4.28 -4.01 -17.23
C ASP A 67 -3.69 -2.83 -16.45
N TRP A 68 -4.55 -1.92 -16.00
CA TRP A 68 -4.10 -0.77 -15.22
C TRP A 68 -3.40 -1.20 -13.91
N MET A 69 -3.69 -2.36 -13.34
CA MET A 69 -3.03 -2.85 -12.12
C MET A 69 -1.63 -3.44 -12.37
N SER A 70 -1.21 -3.62 -13.63
CA SER A 70 0.13 -4.12 -13.98
C SER A 70 1.25 -3.12 -13.69
N LYS A 71 0.91 -1.83 -13.53
CA LYS A 71 1.91 -0.77 -13.34
C LYS A 71 2.80 -1.02 -12.12
N LYS A 72 4.09 -0.74 -12.29
CA LYS A 72 5.13 -0.91 -11.25
C LYS A 72 4.83 -0.12 -9.97
N GLU A 73 4.23 1.05 -10.11
CA GLU A 73 3.91 1.94 -8.99
C GLU A 73 2.47 2.47 -9.08
N ARG A 74 1.83 2.62 -7.92
CA ARG A 74 0.50 3.22 -7.74
C ARG A 74 0.49 4.08 -6.49
N ILE A 75 -0.21 5.22 -6.55
CA ILE A 75 -0.46 6.06 -5.38
C ILE A 75 -1.94 5.94 -5.05
N LEU A 76 -2.25 5.63 -3.80
CA LEU A 76 -3.61 5.54 -3.28
C LEU A 76 -3.74 6.49 -2.08
N GLN A 77 -4.88 7.17 -1.98
CA GLN A 77 -5.20 7.96 -0.80
C GLN A 77 -5.77 7.03 0.29
N CYS A 78 -5.36 7.23 1.54
CA CYS A 78 -5.99 6.61 2.70
C CYS A 78 -7.48 6.95 2.76
N MET A 79 -8.32 6.02 3.22
CA MET A 79 -9.78 6.24 3.31
C MET A 79 -10.20 7.14 4.48
N ASN A 80 -9.26 7.79 5.16
CA ASN A 80 -9.59 8.84 6.12
C ASN A 80 -10.39 9.94 5.41
N PRO A 81 -11.49 10.46 6.00
CA PRO A 81 -12.30 11.52 5.38
C PRO A 81 -11.52 12.79 5.01
N GLY A 82 -10.30 12.97 5.51
CA GLY A 82 -9.44 14.11 5.22
C GLY A 82 -9.86 15.36 5.99
N ALA A 83 -9.00 16.38 6.02
CA ALA A 83 -9.27 17.63 6.75
C ALA A 83 -10.57 18.32 6.31
N GLU A 84 -10.95 18.15 5.04
CA GLU A 84 -12.18 18.71 4.44
C GLU A 84 -13.48 18.14 5.02
N ARG A 85 -13.42 16.97 5.67
CA ARG A 85 -14.58 16.26 6.23
C ARG A 85 -14.30 15.76 7.65
N GLU A 86 -13.76 16.63 8.49
CA GLU A 86 -13.49 16.40 9.93
C GLU A 86 -12.36 15.39 10.23
N GLY A 87 -11.58 14.97 9.22
CA GLY A 87 -10.38 14.17 9.42
C GLY A 87 -9.17 14.99 9.89
N SER A 88 -8.14 14.34 10.41
CA SER A 88 -6.92 15.01 10.88
C SER A 88 -5.94 15.44 9.78
N GLY A 89 -6.12 14.96 8.55
CA GLY A 89 -5.19 15.15 7.44
C GLY A 89 -5.41 14.13 6.32
N THR A 90 -4.60 14.19 5.28
CA THR A 90 -4.65 13.27 4.14
C THR A 90 -3.32 12.54 4.01
N ALA A 91 -3.37 11.22 3.87
CA ALA A 91 -2.18 10.39 3.71
C ALA A 91 -2.22 9.68 2.35
N TYR A 92 -1.11 9.74 1.62
CA TYR A 92 -0.93 9.08 0.34
C TYR A 92 0.03 7.90 0.48
N MET A 93 -0.41 6.74 0.02
CA MET A 93 0.32 5.48 0.07
C MET A 93 0.81 5.10 -1.33
N LYS A 94 2.13 5.04 -1.51
CA LYS A 94 2.73 4.50 -2.73
C LYS A 94 2.92 3.00 -2.61
N ILE A 95 2.31 2.26 -3.52
CA ILE A 95 2.48 0.82 -3.70
C ILE A 95 3.48 0.58 -4.83
N LYS A 96 4.56 -0.15 -4.54
CA LYS A 96 5.53 -0.61 -5.54
C LYS A 96 5.50 -2.13 -5.65
N ARG A 97 5.36 -2.69 -6.86
CA ARG A 97 5.45 -4.14 -7.11
C ARG A 97 6.85 -4.53 -7.58
N LYS A 98 7.44 -5.56 -6.96
CA LYS A 98 8.73 -6.15 -7.33
C LYS A 98 8.55 -7.63 -7.68
N ARG A 99 8.96 -8.03 -8.88
CA ARG A 99 8.95 -9.44 -9.29
C ARG A 99 9.87 -10.26 -8.38
N VAL A 100 9.40 -11.41 -7.92
CA VAL A 100 10.17 -12.37 -7.11
C VAL A 100 10.39 -13.62 -7.95
N LYS A 101 11.62 -14.15 -7.97
CA LYS A 101 11.89 -15.46 -8.59
C LYS A 101 11.28 -16.53 -7.68
N GLN A 102 10.54 -17.48 -8.26
CA GLN A 102 10.16 -18.68 -7.51
C GLN A 102 11.44 -19.48 -7.24
N GLU A 103 11.70 -19.81 -5.99
CA GLU A 103 12.62 -20.90 -5.60
C GLU A 103 11.96 -22.24 -5.91
#